data_AF-A0A7C6F1R8-F1
#
_entry.id   AF-A0A7C6F1R8-F1
#
_cell.length_a   1.000
_cell.length_b   1.000
_cell.length_c   1.000
_cell.angle_alpha   90.00
_cell.angle_beta   90.00
_cell.angle_gamma   90.00
#
_symmetry.space_group_name_H-M   'P 1'
#
loop_
_entity.id
_entity.type
_entity.pdbx_description
1 polymer ?
#
loop_
_entity_poly.entity_id
_entity_poly.type
_entity_poly.pdbx_seq_one_letter_code
_entity_poly.pdbx_strand_id
1 'polypeptide(L)'
;MSADVVPPGAAKARVERVVYEISVPDNRLDAVRSRIQELCRRSELVLEREGRNSSRDYRSQLEDLCLENNLLRMTIRIDPHGSIHPRDVLRLLGLDDLEAGGYFLVRANVELASEEQRRKGDE
;
A
#
# COMPACT_ATOMS: atom_id res chain seq x y z
N MET A 1 6.14 -22.45 27.90
CA MET A 1 5.80 -21.82 26.59
C MET A 1 4.45 -22.35 26.19
N SER A 2 3.39 -21.56 26.37
CA SER A 2 2.02 -21.97 26.08
C SER A 2 1.65 -21.45 24.70
N ALA A 3 1.44 -22.34 23.74
CA ALA A 3 0.82 -22.02 22.46
C ALA A 3 -0.69 -22.12 22.65
N ASP A 4 -1.40 -21.01 22.53
CA ASP A 4 -2.85 -20.98 22.59
C ASP A 4 -3.42 -21.50 21.25
N VAL A 5 -4.28 -22.52 21.32
CA VAL A 5 -4.86 -23.17 20.15
C VAL A 5 -6.12 -22.41 19.75
N VAL A 6 -6.05 -21.74 18.60
CA VAL A 6 -7.18 -21.00 18.02
C VAL A 6 -8.32 -21.98 17.69
N PRO A 7 -9.58 -21.70 18.10
CA PRO A 7 -10.71 -22.60 17.88
C PRO A 7 -11.02 -22.78 16.38
N PRO A 8 -11.45 -23.99 15.97
CA PRO A 8 -11.85 -24.28 14.60
C PRO A 8 -13.12 -23.48 14.25
N GLY A 9 -12.98 -22.54 13.32
CA GLY A 9 -14.03 -21.58 12.93
C GLY A 9 -13.60 -20.11 13.00
N ALA A 10 -12.42 -19.81 13.56
CA ALA A 10 -11.85 -18.47 13.50
C ALA A 10 -11.62 -18.04 12.04
N ALA A 11 -12.39 -17.04 11.58
CA ALA A 11 -12.20 -16.46 10.26
C ALA A 11 -10.78 -15.91 10.15
N LYS A 12 -10.07 -16.24 9.06
CA LYS A 12 -8.70 -15.76 8.81
C LYS A 12 -8.64 -14.24 9.02
N ALA A 13 -7.66 -13.78 9.79
CA ALA A 13 -7.43 -12.36 10.01
C ALA A 13 -7.33 -11.63 8.66
N ARG A 14 -8.16 -10.60 8.48
CA ARG A 14 -8.18 -9.81 7.25
C ARG A 14 -7.19 -8.66 7.39
N VAL A 15 -6.27 -8.56 6.46
CA VAL A 15 -5.37 -7.40 6.40
C VAL A 15 -6.18 -6.19 5.98
N GLU A 16 -6.07 -5.10 6.74
CA GLU A 16 -6.75 -3.84 6.47
C GLU A 16 -5.80 -2.81 5.86
N ARG A 17 -4.55 -2.78 6.34
CA ARG A 17 -3.55 -1.80 5.91
C ARG A 17 -2.19 -2.45 5.84
N VAL A 18 -1.41 -2.02 4.85
CA VAL A 18 -0.04 -2.47 4.66
C VAL A 18 0.84 -1.28 4.42
N VAL A 19 1.97 -1.23 5.13
CA VAL A 19 3.03 -0.26 4.91
C VAL A 19 4.11 -0.93 4.08
N TYR A 20 4.48 -0.29 2.97
CA TYR A 20 5.62 -0.67 2.16
C TYR A 20 6.69 0.40 2.21
N GLU A 21 7.94 -0.04 2.12
CA GLU A 21 9.11 0.81 2.22
C GLU A 21 10.13 0.43 1.14
N ILE A 22 10.78 1.43 0.55
CA ILE A 22 11.90 1.23 -0.37
C ILE A 22 12.89 2.39 -0.25
N SER A 23 14.18 2.09 -0.29
CA SER A 23 15.21 3.12 -0.30
C SER A 23 15.29 3.80 -1.67
N VAL A 24 15.39 5.13 -1.66
CA VAL A 24 15.50 5.98 -2.84
C VAL A 24 16.93 6.54 -2.92
N PRO A 25 17.60 6.45 -4.08
CA PRO A 25 18.91 7.05 -4.30
C PRO A 25 18.92 8.57 -4.05
N ASP A 26 20.01 9.09 -3.47
CA ASP A 26 20.19 10.51 -3.15
C ASP A 26 19.93 11.42 -4.35
N ASN A 27 20.42 11.03 -5.53
CA ASN A 27 20.28 11.81 -6.77
C ASN A 27 18.85 11.87 -7.31
N ARG A 28 17.88 11.18 -6.69
CA ARG A 28 16.47 11.17 -7.10
C ARG A 28 15.53 11.77 -6.05
N LEU A 29 16.01 12.11 -4.85
CA LEU A 29 15.16 12.54 -3.74
C LEU A 29 14.28 13.74 -4.09
N ASP A 30 14.84 14.79 -4.70
CA ASP A 30 14.09 16.01 -5.01
C ASP A 30 13.01 15.78 -6.08
N ALA A 31 13.32 14.96 -7.09
CA ALA A 31 12.37 14.58 -8.11
C ALA A 31 11.22 13.75 -7.51
N VAL A 32 11.53 12.82 -6.60
CA VAL A 32 10.54 12.01 -5.90
C VAL A 32 9.68 12.87 -4.97
N ARG A 33 10.26 13.77 -4.17
CA ARG A 33 9.50 14.71 -3.32
C ARG A 33 8.51 15.53 -4.13
N SER A 34 8.94 16.05 -5.28
CA SER A 34 8.08 16.83 -6.17
C SER A 34 6.91 16.00 -6.70
N ARG A 35 7.17 14.75 -7.13
CA ARG A 35 6.11 13.84 -7.60
C ARG A 35 5.17 13.38 -6.50
N ILE A 36 5.66 13.15 -5.29
CA ILE A 36 4.81 12.87 -4.12
C ILE A 36 3.87 14.06 -3.89
N GLN A 37 4.39 15.29 -3.86
CA GLN A 37 3.55 16.48 -3.68
C GLN A 37 2.50 16.62 -4.78
N GLU A 38 2.87 16.37 -6.04
CA GLU A 38 1.92 16.37 -7.15
C GLU A 38 0.84 15.30 -6.95
N LEU A 39 1.24 14.06 -6.64
CA LEU A 39 0.33 12.94 -6.46
C LEU A 39 -0.63 13.17 -5.28
N CYS A 40 -0.14 13.70 -4.16
CA CYS A 40 -0.96 14.02 -2.98
C CYS A 40 -2.00 15.10 -3.27
N ARG A 41 -1.70 16.05 -4.17
CA ARG A 41 -2.64 17.11 -4.59
C ARG A 41 -3.73 16.60 -5.54
N ARG A 42 -3.51 15.46 -6.20
CA ARG A 42 -4.54 14.87 -7.07
C ARG A 42 -5.70 14.36 -6.23
N SER A 43 -6.92 14.68 -6.65
CA SER A 43 -8.15 14.16 -6.07
C SER A 43 -8.48 12.75 -6.53
N GLU A 44 -7.83 12.29 -7.61
CA GLU A 44 -8.12 11.01 -8.27
C GLU A 44 -6.81 10.30 -8.61
N LEU A 45 -6.83 8.97 -8.54
CA LEU A 45 -5.73 8.08 -8.86
C LEU A 45 -6.25 6.92 -9.74
N VAL A 46 -6.58 7.26 -10.98
CA VAL A 46 -7.12 6.31 -11.94
C VAL A 46 -5.99 5.51 -12.57
N LEU A 47 -6.02 4.18 -12.38
CA LEU A 47 -5.06 3.25 -12.95
C LEU A 47 -5.76 2.17 -13.78
N GLU A 48 -5.15 1.82 -14.90
CA GLU A 48 -5.51 0.66 -15.72
C GLU A 48 -4.71 -0.55 -15.25
N ARG A 49 -5.36 -1.72 -15.16
CA ARG A 49 -4.67 -2.97 -14.84
C ARG A 49 -4.50 -3.78 -16.10
N GLU A 50 -3.28 -4.26 -16.34
CA GLU A 50 -3.02 -5.24 -17.40
C GLU A 50 -3.96 -6.45 -17.26
N GLY A 51 -4.64 -6.80 -18.36
CA GLY A 51 -5.61 -7.89 -18.39
C GLY A 51 -7.04 -7.51 -17.94
N ARG A 52 -7.32 -6.24 -17.58
CA ARG A 52 -8.68 -5.75 -17.35
C ARG A 52 -8.96 -4.49 -18.19
N ASN A 53 -10.05 -4.51 -18.96
CA ASN A 53 -10.50 -3.36 -19.77
C ASN A 53 -11.17 -2.25 -18.94
N SER A 54 -10.84 -2.10 -17.66
CA SER A 54 -11.47 -1.14 -16.76
C SER A 54 -10.43 -0.40 -15.95
N SER A 55 -10.43 0.93 -16.07
CA SER A 55 -9.74 1.81 -15.15
C SER A 55 -10.51 1.89 -13.82
N ARG A 56 -9.79 2.01 -12.72
CA ARG A 56 -10.37 2.18 -11.38
C ARG A 56 -9.63 3.28 -10.65
N ASP A 57 -10.36 4.11 -9.93
CA ASP A 57 -9.77 5.08 -9.00
C ASP A 57 -9.37 4.37 -7.70
N TYR A 58 -8.10 4.54 -7.32
CA TYR A 58 -7.51 3.98 -6.12
C TYR A 58 -7.14 5.06 -5.08
N ARG A 59 -7.57 6.32 -5.27
CA ARG A 59 -7.17 7.44 -4.40
C ARG A 59 -7.47 7.17 -2.94
N SER A 60 -8.61 6.55 -2.66
CA SER A 60 -9.04 6.18 -1.30
C SER A 60 -8.17 5.11 -0.65
N GLN A 61 -7.40 4.34 -1.42
CA GLN A 61 -6.56 3.26 -0.91
C GLN A 61 -5.14 3.71 -0.59
N LEU A 62 -4.61 4.72 -1.28
CA LEU A 62 -3.32 5.32 -0.95
C LEU A 62 -3.51 6.35 0.17
N GLU A 63 -3.38 5.88 1.42
CA GLU A 63 -3.67 6.69 2.60
C GLU A 63 -2.53 7.65 2.97
N ASP A 64 -1.30 7.17 2.86
CA ASP A 64 -0.11 7.97 3.13
C ASP A 64 1.01 7.66 2.14
N LEU A 65 1.77 8.69 1.79
CA LEU A 65 2.92 8.60 0.90
C LEU A 65 3.92 9.68 1.27
N CYS A 66 5.06 9.28 1.82
CA CYS A 66 6.07 10.21 2.33
C CYS A 66 7.49 9.72 2.03
N LEU A 67 8.44 10.65 1.98
CA LEU A 67 9.86 10.38 1.80
C LEU A 67 10.63 11.00 2.97
N GLU A 68 11.20 10.15 3.81
CA GLU A 68 11.97 10.55 5.00
C GLU A 68 13.28 9.78 5.04
N ASN A 69 14.42 10.46 5.26
CA ASN A 69 15.74 9.83 5.35
C ASN A 69 16.03 8.83 4.22
N ASN A 70 15.74 9.21 2.97
CA ASN A 70 15.86 8.38 1.78
C ASN A 70 14.94 7.15 1.73
N LEU A 71 14.03 6.99 2.68
CA LEU A 71 13.07 5.92 2.72
C LEU A 71 11.73 6.42 2.21
N LEU A 72 11.30 5.89 1.07
CA LEU A 72 9.95 6.10 0.57
C LEU A 72 9.03 5.14 1.33
N ARG A 73 8.07 5.68 2.07
CA ARG A 73 7.07 4.94 2.79
C ARG A 73 5.70 5.17 2.15
N MET A 74 4.97 4.09 1.92
CA MET A 74 3.61 4.13 1.39
C MET A 74 2.68 3.27 2.22
N THR A 75 1.54 3.83 2.60
CA THR A 75 0.50 3.15 3.37
C THR A 75 -0.68 2.89 2.47
N ILE A 76 -0.98 1.60 2.27
CA ILE A 76 -2.04 1.15 1.37
C ILE A 76 -3.12 0.44 2.17
N ARG A 77 -4.36 0.93 2.05
CA ARG A 77 -5.55 0.24 2.53
C ARG A 77 -5.90 -0.92 1.60
N ILE A 78 -6.14 -2.08 2.18
CA ILE A 78 -6.48 -3.29 1.45
C ILE A 78 -7.98 -3.37 1.22
N ASP A 79 -8.34 -3.51 -0.04
CA ASP A 79 -9.70 -3.74 -0.53
C ASP A 79 -9.81 -5.19 -1.07
N PRO A 80 -10.79 -5.99 -0.62
CA PRO A 80 -10.99 -7.37 -1.07
C PRO A 80 -11.26 -7.50 -2.58
N HIS A 81 -11.76 -6.44 -3.23
CA HIS A 81 -12.03 -6.44 -4.67
C HIS A 81 -10.83 -5.98 -5.50
N GLY A 82 -9.73 -5.60 -4.85
CA GLY A 82 -8.46 -5.28 -5.47
C GLY A 82 -7.86 -3.99 -4.89
N SER A 83 -6.63 -4.10 -4.40
CA SER A 83 -5.88 -2.98 -3.83
C SER A 83 -4.82 -2.47 -4.79
N ILE A 84 -4.53 -1.16 -4.81
CA ILE A 84 -3.40 -0.60 -5.56
C ILE A 84 -2.12 -1.39 -5.24
N HIS A 85 -1.36 -1.76 -6.26
CA HIS A 85 -0.09 -2.44 -6.02
C HIS A 85 0.98 -1.41 -5.67
N PRO A 86 1.88 -1.71 -4.71
CA PRO A 86 2.98 -0.80 -4.38
C PRO A 86 3.85 -0.48 -5.61
N ARG A 87 3.99 -1.43 -6.56
CA ARG A 87 4.69 -1.20 -7.82
C ARG A 87 4.00 -0.20 -8.75
N ASP A 88 2.68 -0.09 -8.69
CA ASP A 88 1.97 0.96 -9.44
C ASP A 88 2.29 2.35 -8.85
N VAL A 89 2.40 2.45 -7.52
CA VAL A 89 2.85 3.66 -6.84
C VAL A 89 4.30 4.00 -7.23
N LEU A 90 5.20 3.01 -7.29
CA LEU A 90 6.57 3.24 -7.76
C LEU A 90 6.60 3.75 -9.20
N ARG A 91 5.82 3.15 -10.12
CA ARG A 91 5.72 3.60 -11.51
C ARG A 91 5.23 5.04 -11.61
N LEU A 92 4.23 5.43 -10.81
CA LEU A 92 3.74 6.81 -10.76
C LEU A 92 4.79 7.82 -10.30
N LEU A 93 5.72 7.39 -9.44
CA LEU A 93 6.84 8.20 -8.97
C LEU A 93 8.07 8.15 -9.90
N GLY A 94 8.01 7.33 -10.97
CA GLY A 94 9.13 7.08 -11.88
C GLY A 94 10.28 6.29 -11.22
N LEU A 95 9.92 5.28 -10.43
CA LEU A 95 10.80 4.45 -9.61
C LEU A 95 10.65 2.94 -9.90
N ASP A 96 10.04 2.56 -11.02
CA ASP A 96 9.84 1.17 -11.42
C ASP A 96 11.15 0.42 -11.72
N ASP A 97 12.25 1.15 -11.92
CA ASP A 97 13.59 0.61 -12.15
C ASP A 97 14.36 0.28 -10.85
N LEU A 98 13.88 0.72 -9.68
CA LEU A 98 14.60 0.55 -8.41
C LEU A 98 14.85 -0.92 -8.07
N GLU A 99 13.85 -1.79 -8.23
CA GLU A 99 14.01 -3.23 -7.97
C GLU A 99 15.05 -3.87 -8.90
N ALA A 100 15.11 -3.44 -10.18
CA ALA A 100 16.13 -3.88 -11.12
C ALA A 100 17.53 -3.35 -10.77
N GLY A 101 17.62 -2.19 -10.12
CA GLY A 101 18.84 -1.61 -9.59
C GLY A 101 19.32 -2.20 -8.25
N GLY A 102 18.64 -3.22 -7.72
CA GLY A 102 19.02 -3.90 -6.47
C GLY A 102 18.43 -3.29 -5.20
N TYR A 103 17.46 -2.38 -5.31
CA TYR A 103 16.72 -1.86 -4.17
C TYR A 103 15.54 -2.77 -3.83
N PHE A 104 15.27 -2.98 -2.55
CA PHE A 104 14.25 -3.93 -2.11
C PHE A 104 12.98 -3.21 -1.65
N LEU A 105 11.85 -3.60 -2.21
CA LEU A 105 10.54 -3.24 -1.69
C LEU A 105 10.19 -4.13 -0.50
N VAL A 106 10.20 -3.54 0.69
CA VAL A 106 9.93 -4.22 1.95
C VAL A 106 8.48 -4.00 2.36
N ARG A 107 7.81 -5.08 2.78
CA ARG A 107 6.51 -5.02 3.44
C ARG A 107 6.73 -4.89 4.94
N ALA A 108 6.76 -3.67 5.45
CA ALA A 108 7.26 -3.34 6.79
C ALA A 108 6.22 -3.52 7.90
N ASN A 109 4.95 -3.19 7.65
CA ASN A 109 3.89 -3.32 8.64
C ASN A 109 2.60 -3.84 8.01
N VAL A 110 1.85 -4.65 8.76
CA VAL A 110 0.60 -5.28 8.37
C VAL A 110 -0.38 -5.12 9.52
N GLU A 111 -1.39 -4.27 9.31
CA GLU A 111 -2.46 -4.10 10.27
C GLU A 111 -3.62 -5.03 9.89
N LEU A 112 -4.12 -5.75 10.89
CA LEU A 112 -5.22 -6.69 10.76
C LEU A 112 -6.50 -6.03 11.27
N ALA A 113 -7.61 -6.25 10.58
CA ALA A 113 -8.92 -5.80 11.02
C ALA A 113 -9.24 -6.40 12.39
N SER A 114 -9.57 -5.54 13.35
CA SER A 114 -10.00 -5.93 14.70
C SER A 114 -11.28 -6.77 14.64
N GLU A 115 -11.40 -7.78 15.51
CA GLU A 115 -12.58 -8.66 15.55
C GLU A 115 -13.89 -7.96 15.96
N GLU A 116 -13.82 -6.69 16.37
CA GLU A 116 -14.93 -5.92 16.96
C GLU A 116 -16.00 -5.46 15.95
N GLN A 117 -15.74 -5.59 14.64
CA GLN A 117 -16.75 -5.31 13.61
C GLN A 117 -17.77 -6.44 13.40
N ARG A 118 -17.71 -7.55 14.18
CA ARG A 118 -18.62 -8.70 14.06
C ARG A 118 -20.00 -8.51 14.73
N ARG A 119 -20.27 -7.38 15.40
CA ARG A 119 -21.49 -7.19 16.21
C ARG A 119 -22.22 -5.86 15.93
N LYS A 120 -22.41 -5.50 14.65
CA LYS A 120 -23.41 -4.48 14.25
C LYS A 120 -23.99 -4.87 12.90
N GLY A 121 -24.85 -5.87 12.92
CA GLY A 121 -25.54 -6.37 11.74
C GLY A 121 -26.65 -7.34 12.11
N ASP A 122 -27.34 -7.08 13.22
CA ASP A 122 -28.60 -7.73 13.60
C ASP A 122 -29.30 -6.77 14.58
N GLU A 123 -30.05 -5.82 14.03
CA GLU A 123 -31.22 -5.21 14.67
C GLU A 123 -32.32 -5.02 13.62
#